data_AF-A0A835KJK9-F1
#
_entry.id   AF-A0A835KJK9-F1
#
_cell.length_a   1.000
_cell.length_b   1.000
_cell.length_c   1.000
_cell.angle_alpha   90.00
_cell.angle_beta   90.00
_cell.angle_gamma   90.00
#
_symmetry.space_group_name_H-M   'P 1'
#
loop_
_entity.id
_entity.type
_entity.pdbx_description
1 polymer ?
#
loop_
_entity_poly.entity_id
_entity_poly.type
_entity_poly.pdbx_seq_one_letter_code
_entity_poly.pdbx_strand_id
1 'polypeptide(L)'
;MTNLEELWTTTNGIETHGGQFGAKYCFPVLSELFIKSCPKLNVKPYFPPSLVTLSFQESNEQLLCPGSSSDLYLPLVEESSSSSSMHSAVSHLRVLNLTEMTTSSSSWEFLQFHTELVTLSIDSCGDLTQLPETIRSLTSLENLCINRCSNLAMMPEWLGELRLLRSLSVYTTPMIDSLPQSTEHLKSITMLQISGWRNMKQLPDVIQHLFSLELLNLANCSALTVLPEWIGQLSALRRIWIQHCSALECLPQSIQRLTALRELKISWCRGLYRRYKRGLGPDWHLISHIPDVRIDGRLE
;
A
#
# COMPACT_ATOMS: atom_id res chain seq x y z
N MET A 1 12.31 9.37 35.24
CA MET A 1 12.22 7.92 34.94
C MET A 1 12.60 7.69 33.48
N THR A 2 13.83 8.02 33.10
CA THR A 2 14.23 8.25 31.69
C THR A 2 15.03 7.11 31.06
N ASN A 3 15.34 6.03 31.80
CA ASN A 3 16.35 5.03 31.40
C ASN A 3 15.84 3.58 31.36
N LEU A 4 14.55 3.33 31.19
CA LEU A 4 14.06 1.96 30.95
C LEU A 4 14.04 1.69 29.44
N GLU A 5 14.99 0.89 28.98
CA GLU A 5 14.90 0.17 27.71
C GLU A 5 13.89 -0.97 27.91
N GLU A 6 12.76 -0.92 27.19
CA GLU A 6 11.83 -2.04 27.17
C GLU A 6 12.37 -3.06 26.17
N LEU A 7 13.03 -4.10 26.69
CA LEU A 7 13.51 -5.25 25.94
C LEU A 7 12.38 -6.26 25.84
N TRP A 8 11.92 -6.56 24.63
CA TRP A 8 11.08 -7.73 24.38
C TRP A 8 11.98 -8.89 23.97
N THR A 9 12.32 -9.73 24.95
CA THR A 9 13.02 -10.99 24.70
C THR A 9 12.01 -11.99 24.15
N THR A 10 12.06 -12.23 22.85
CA THR A 10 11.17 -13.18 22.19
C THR A 10 11.57 -14.62 22.45
N THR A 11 12.68 -14.87 23.16
CA THR A 11 13.19 -16.19 23.49
C THR A 11 13.53 -16.31 24.98
N ASN A 12 13.08 -17.38 25.63
CA ASN A 12 13.53 -17.73 26.98
C ASN A 12 14.76 -18.65 26.87
N GLY A 13 15.93 -18.12 27.24
CA GLY A 13 17.14 -18.91 27.46
C GLY A 13 17.70 -18.59 28.84
N ILE A 14 17.78 -19.59 29.72
CA ILE A 14 18.58 -19.48 30.94
C ILE A 14 20.03 -19.64 30.49
N GLU A 15 20.91 -18.71 30.86
CA GLU A 15 22.36 -18.90 30.76
C GLU A 15 22.77 -20.07 31.65
N THR A 16 22.73 -21.30 31.12
CA THR A 16 23.46 -22.41 31.72
C THR A 16 24.80 -22.50 31.01
N HIS A 17 25.88 -22.29 31.77
CA HIS A 17 27.26 -22.54 31.34
C HIS A 17 27.36 -23.88 30.57
N GLY A 18 27.46 -23.80 29.24
CA GLY A 18 27.53 -24.98 28.39
C GLY A 18 26.71 -24.92 27.09
N GLY A 19 26.98 -23.94 26.23
CA GLY A 19 27.06 -24.13 24.77
C GLY A 19 25.90 -24.77 23.97
N GLN A 20 24.65 -24.81 24.44
CA GLN A 20 23.51 -25.26 23.64
C GLN A 20 22.41 -24.19 23.55
N PHE A 21 22.31 -23.53 22.39
CA PHE A 21 21.22 -22.62 22.06
C PHE A 21 19.92 -23.41 21.78
N GLY A 22 19.15 -23.68 22.83
CA GLY A 22 17.75 -24.08 22.73
C GLY A 22 16.83 -22.88 22.94
N ALA A 23 16.93 -21.84 22.12
CA ALA A 23 16.12 -20.63 22.27
C ALA A 23 14.64 -20.96 21.96
N LYS A 24 13.81 -21.15 23.00
CA LYS A 24 12.36 -21.32 22.84
C LYS A 24 11.70 -19.96 22.74
N TYR A 25 10.95 -19.72 21.65
CA TYR A 25 10.16 -18.50 21.54
C TYR A 25 9.16 -18.40 22.71
N CYS A 26 9.10 -17.25 23.37
CA CYS A 26 8.18 -16.97 24.47
C CYS A 26 6.71 -17.00 24.00
N PHE A 27 6.48 -16.72 22.71
CA PHE A 27 5.17 -16.68 22.08
C PHE A 27 5.18 -17.41 20.74
N PRO A 28 5.21 -18.76 20.72
CA PRO A 28 5.40 -19.56 19.51
C PRO A 28 4.16 -19.60 18.58
N VAL A 29 3.02 -19.10 19.04
CA VAL A 29 1.73 -19.05 18.31
C VAL A 29 1.27 -17.62 18.01
N LEU A 30 2.13 -16.63 18.24
CA LEU A 30 1.79 -15.23 17.99
C LEU A 30 1.67 -14.98 16.48
N SER A 31 0.45 -14.71 16.01
CA SER A 31 0.15 -14.46 14.59
C SER A 31 0.03 -12.99 14.25
N GLU A 32 -0.36 -12.16 15.21
CA GLU A 32 -0.60 -10.74 15.03
C GLU A 32 0.11 -9.95 16.12
N LEU A 33 0.82 -8.90 15.72
CA LEU A 33 1.54 -8.01 16.64
C LEU A 33 1.29 -6.56 16.26
N PHE A 34 0.75 -5.80 17.20
CA PHE A 34 0.55 -4.37 17.08
C PHE A 34 1.42 -3.66 18.12
N ILE A 35 2.32 -2.79 17.67
CA ILE A 35 3.22 -2.01 18.49
C ILE A 35 2.86 -0.54 18.28
N LYS A 36 2.52 0.15 19.37
CA LYS A 36 2.05 1.54 19.32
C LYS A 36 2.76 2.41 20.35
N SER A 37 3.25 3.56 19.90
CA SER A 37 3.87 4.59 20.72
C SER A 37 5.02 4.02 21.57
N CYS A 38 5.84 3.15 20.97
CA CYS A 38 6.95 2.44 21.62
C CYS A 38 8.31 2.91 21.06
N PRO A 39 8.79 4.13 21.40
CA PRO A 39 10.01 4.69 20.82
C PRO A 39 11.32 4.09 21.38
N LYS A 40 11.26 3.32 22.47
CA LYS A 40 12.43 2.68 23.11
C LYS A 40 12.42 1.16 23.04
N LEU A 41 11.39 0.60 22.40
CA LEU A 41 11.26 -0.85 22.32
C LEU A 41 12.34 -1.39 21.39
N ASN A 42 13.11 -2.35 21.88
CA ASN A 42 14.09 -3.09 21.10
C ASN A 42 13.72 -4.58 21.20
N VAL A 43 13.54 -5.22 20.04
CA VAL A 43 13.14 -6.63 19.96
C VAL A 43 14.37 -7.44 19.58
N LYS A 44 14.83 -8.32 20.49
CA LYS A 44 15.95 -9.26 20.25
C LYS A 44 15.49 -10.70 20.58
N PRO A 45 15.88 -11.74 19.81
CA PRO A 45 16.66 -11.68 18.56
C PRO A 45 15.81 -11.34 17.33
N TYR A 46 14.58 -11.85 17.20
CA TYR A 46 13.66 -11.60 16.08
C TYR A 46 12.20 -11.89 16.46
N PHE A 47 11.25 -11.43 15.64
CA PHE A 47 9.83 -11.82 15.76
C PHE A 47 9.65 -13.34 15.58
N PRO A 48 8.64 -13.96 16.23
CA PRO A 48 8.40 -15.39 16.09
C PRO A 48 8.00 -15.74 14.64
N PRO A 49 8.39 -16.91 14.13
CA PRO A 49 8.11 -17.32 12.74
C PRO A 49 6.62 -17.55 12.45
N SER A 50 5.78 -17.62 13.50
CA SER A 50 4.32 -17.69 13.41
C SER A 50 3.66 -16.35 13.04
N LEU A 51 4.42 -15.25 13.02
CA LEU A 51 3.87 -13.92 12.83
C LEU A 51 3.45 -13.69 11.37
N VAL A 52 2.16 -13.39 11.18
CA VAL A 52 1.52 -13.17 9.88
C VAL A 52 1.24 -11.68 9.66
N THR A 53 0.89 -10.95 10.72
CA THR A 53 0.57 -9.51 10.65
C THR A 53 1.39 -8.73 11.65
N LEU A 54 2.06 -7.70 11.16
CA LEU A 54 2.86 -6.78 11.95
C LEU A 54 2.38 -5.36 11.67
N SER A 55 2.22 -4.57 12.72
CA SER A 55 1.71 -3.21 12.61
C SER A 55 2.42 -2.30 13.60
N PHE A 56 3.01 -1.21 13.08
CA PHE A 56 3.72 -0.21 13.86
C PHE A 56 2.98 1.13 13.79
N GLN A 57 2.78 1.77 14.94
CA GLN A 57 2.30 3.14 15.07
C GLN A 57 3.25 3.94 15.96
N GLU A 58 3.72 5.12 15.53
CA GLU A 58 4.54 6.04 16.35
C GLU A 58 5.71 5.35 17.10
N SER A 59 6.43 4.45 16.45
CA SER A 59 7.41 3.54 17.06
C SER A 59 8.77 3.68 16.38
N ASN A 60 9.83 3.20 17.05
CA ASN A 60 11.22 3.45 16.63
C ASN A 60 11.63 2.62 15.39
N GLU A 61 12.30 3.29 14.46
CA GLU A 61 13.01 2.75 13.29
C GLU A 61 13.95 1.59 13.61
N GLN A 62 14.54 1.55 14.81
CA GLN A 62 15.46 0.49 15.23
C GLN A 62 14.83 -0.90 15.31
N LEU A 63 13.49 -0.99 15.36
CA LEU A 63 12.76 -2.26 15.26
C LEU A 63 12.72 -2.82 13.83
N LEU A 64 12.98 -1.95 12.86
CA LEU A 64 12.99 -2.23 11.43
C LEU A 64 14.41 -2.35 10.87
N CYS A 65 15.44 -1.99 11.65
CA CYS A 65 16.83 -2.18 11.28
C CYS A 65 17.34 -3.51 11.86
N PRO A 66 17.87 -4.45 11.05
CA PRO A 66 18.78 -5.44 11.60
C PRO A 66 19.97 -4.63 12.15
N GLY A 67 20.19 -4.70 13.46
CA GLY A 67 21.17 -3.85 14.12
C GLY A 67 22.51 -3.85 13.36
N SER A 68 22.91 -2.65 12.92
CA SER A 68 24.32 -2.29 12.84
C SER A 68 24.89 -2.47 14.25
N SER A 69 25.43 -3.64 14.50
CA SER A 69 26.30 -3.90 15.62
C SER A 69 27.34 -4.86 15.09
N SER A 70 28.56 -4.36 15.07
CA SER A 70 29.81 -5.02 14.72
C SER A 70 30.15 -6.22 15.63
N ASP A 71 29.14 -6.94 16.13
CA ASP A 71 29.25 -8.15 16.95
C ASP A 71 28.88 -9.42 16.15
N LEU A 72 28.99 -9.35 14.81
CA LEU A 72 29.20 -10.54 13.99
C LEU A 72 30.65 -11.05 14.17
N TYR A 73 31.01 -11.38 15.41
CA TYR A 73 32.05 -12.36 15.71
C TYR A 73 31.36 -13.61 16.25
N LEU A 74 30.73 -14.36 15.34
CA LEU A 74 30.72 -15.80 15.52
C LEU A 74 32.15 -16.28 15.21
N PRO A 75 32.84 -16.99 16.10
CA PRO A 75 34.21 -17.43 15.83
C PRO A 75 34.20 -18.32 14.59
N LEU A 76 35.03 -17.96 13.61
CA LEU A 76 35.45 -18.82 12.52
C LEU A 76 35.90 -20.16 13.11
N VAL A 77 35.10 -21.21 12.90
CA VAL A 77 35.62 -22.57 12.93
C VAL A 77 35.74 -23.00 11.48
N GLU A 78 37.00 -23.09 11.06
CA GLU A 78 37.43 -23.69 9.81
C GLU A 78 36.83 -25.09 9.63
N GLU A 79 36.49 -25.35 8.37
CA GLU A 79 36.44 -26.65 7.71
C GLU A 79 35.83 -27.85 8.48
N SER A 80 34.65 -28.28 8.05
CA SER A 80 34.53 -29.39 7.09
C SER A 80 33.11 -29.97 7.09
N SER A 81 32.58 -30.16 5.88
CA SER A 81 31.71 -31.29 5.52
C SER A 81 30.49 -31.59 6.40
N SER A 82 29.43 -30.79 6.30
CA SER A 82 28.05 -31.33 6.25
C SER A 82 27.04 -30.21 6.00
N SER A 83 26.30 -30.35 4.91
CA SER A 83 25.10 -29.60 4.58
C SER A 83 24.02 -29.76 5.66
N SER A 84 23.68 -28.71 6.40
CA SER A 84 22.29 -28.36 6.74
C SER A 84 22.14 -27.11 7.64
N SER A 85 21.27 -26.22 7.16
CA SER A 85 20.43 -25.24 7.88
C SER A 85 21.08 -24.16 8.75
N MET A 86 21.39 -23.01 8.14
CA MET A 86 21.42 -21.69 8.82
C MET A 86 20.95 -20.57 7.86
N HIS A 87 20.06 -20.86 6.91
CA HIS A 87 19.45 -19.83 6.08
C HIS A 87 18.06 -19.49 6.60
N SER A 88 17.89 -18.22 6.99
CA SER A 88 16.61 -17.51 7.05
C SER A 88 15.59 -18.14 8.00
N ALA A 89 15.38 -17.51 9.17
CA ALA A 89 14.06 -17.59 9.78
C ALA A 89 13.07 -16.96 8.77
N VAL A 90 12.47 -17.81 7.93
CA VAL A 90 11.51 -17.38 6.90
C VAL A 90 10.34 -16.79 7.67
N SER A 91 10.22 -15.47 7.64
CA SER A 91 9.09 -14.78 8.23
C SER A 91 7.89 -15.00 7.30
N HIS A 92 6.89 -15.74 7.77
CA HIS A 92 5.59 -15.91 7.09
C HIS A 92 4.75 -14.62 7.13
N LEU A 93 5.40 -13.46 7.16
CA LEU A 93 4.76 -12.18 7.31
C LEU A 93 4.05 -11.85 6.01
N ARG A 94 2.72 -11.75 6.07
CA ARG A 94 1.87 -11.46 4.91
C ARG A 94 1.36 -10.03 4.91
N VAL A 95 1.25 -9.41 6.07
CA VAL A 95 0.67 -8.07 6.23
C VAL A 95 1.58 -7.21 7.08
N LEU A 96 1.94 -6.04 6.55
CA LEU A 96 2.72 -5.04 7.25
C LEU A 96 2.04 -3.68 7.16
N ASN A 97 1.78 -3.06 8.30
CA ASN A 97 1.25 -1.70 8.39
C ASN A 97 2.25 -0.81 9.12
N LEU A 98 2.59 0.33 8.50
CA LEU A 98 3.48 1.34 9.04
C LEU A 98 2.67 2.64 9.15
N THR A 99 2.52 3.16 10.37
CA THR A 99 1.72 4.36 10.63
C THR A 99 2.51 5.36 11.45
N GLU A 100 2.64 6.61 10.98
CA GLU A 100 3.35 7.68 11.70
C GLU A 100 4.78 7.26 12.09
N MET A 101 5.47 6.54 11.21
CA MET A 101 6.89 6.24 11.38
C MET A 101 7.71 7.44 10.91
N THR A 102 8.68 7.88 11.73
CA THR A 102 9.88 8.52 11.16
C THR A 102 10.58 7.40 10.40
N THR A 103 10.99 7.61 9.16
CA THR A 103 11.71 6.55 8.43
C THR A 103 12.93 7.14 7.73
N SER A 104 14.12 6.86 8.26
CA SER A 104 15.36 6.92 7.48
C SER A 104 15.40 5.82 6.42
N SER A 105 16.20 5.98 5.37
CA SER A 105 16.33 4.98 4.29
C SER A 105 16.70 3.58 4.80
N SER A 106 17.48 3.48 5.89
CA SER A 106 17.87 2.20 6.50
C SER A 106 16.71 1.43 7.14
N SER A 107 15.64 2.14 7.54
CA SER A 107 14.46 1.50 8.13
C SER A 107 13.72 0.58 7.18
N TRP A 108 14.00 0.64 5.88
CA TRP A 108 13.31 -0.15 4.87
C TRP A 108 14.12 -1.36 4.42
N GLU A 109 15.35 -1.54 4.90
CA GLU A 109 16.23 -2.65 4.53
C GLU A 109 15.70 -4.00 5.00
N PHE A 110 14.99 -4.08 6.13
CA PHE A 110 14.39 -5.36 6.56
C PHE A 110 13.37 -5.91 5.57
N LEU A 111 12.71 -5.06 4.77
CA LEU A 111 11.74 -5.52 3.78
C LEU A 111 12.35 -6.44 2.74
N GLN A 112 13.65 -6.32 2.45
CA GLN A 112 14.32 -7.16 1.45
C GLN A 112 14.26 -8.66 1.79
N PHE A 113 14.05 -8.99 3.06
CA PHE A 113 13.96 -10.37 3.53
C PHE A 113 12.53 -10.91 3.60
N HIS A 114 11.50 -10.08 3.34
CA HIS A 114 10.08 -10.41 3.51
C HIS A 114 9.37 -10.59 2.16
N THR A 115 9.89 -11.49 1.32
CA THR A 115 9.39 -11.67 -0.06
C THR A 115 7.99 -12.29 -0.16
N GLU A 116 7.46 -12.84 0.94
CA GLU A 116 6.09 -13.39 1.04
C GLU A 116 5.03 -12.34 1.40
N LEU A 117 5.43 -11.07 1.57
CA LEU A 117 4.50 -10.01 1.94
C LEU A 117 3.43 -9.83 0.84
N VAL A 118 2.17 -9.91 1.25
CA VAL A 118 1.00 -9.78 0.36
C VAL A 118 0.41 -8.38 0.45
N THR A 119 0.44 -7.77 1.63
CA THR A 119 -0.15 -6.44 1.89
C THR A 119 0.83 -5.54 2.61
N LEU A 120 1.05 -4.35 2.03
CA LEU A 120 1.85 -3.28 2.60
C LEU A 120 0.99 -2.02 2.71
N SER A 121 0.86 -1.48 3.92
CA SER A 121 0.21 -0.19 4.17
C SER A 121 1.20 0.78 4.79
N ILE A 122 1.33 1.97 4.19
CA ILE A 122 2.14 3.07 4.67
C ILE A 122 1.20 4.25 4.92
N ASP A 123 1.07 4.71 6.16
CA ASP A 123 0.16 5.78 6.56
C ASP A 123 0.90 6.87 7.34
N SER A 124 0.68 8.13 6.96
CA SER A 124 1.10 9.30 7.74
C SER A 124 2.62 9.36 8.02
N CYS A 125 3.42 8.74 7.14
CA CYS A 125 4.88 8.89 7.14
C CYS A 125 5.25 10.24 6.50
N GLY A 126 5.34 11.28 7.34
CA GLY A 126 5.56 12.66 6.90
C GLY A 126 6.93 12.88 6.26
N ASP A 127 7.98 12.20 6.72
CA ASP A 127 9.36 12.40 6.24
C ASP A 127 9.65 11.67 4.92
N LEU A 128 8.74 10.82 4.46
CA LEU A 128 8.92 9.99 3.28
C LEU A 128 8.80 10.82 2.00
N THR A 129 9.95 11.13 1.39
CA THR A 129 10.02 11.90 0.13
C THR A 129 9.89 11.03 -1.12
N GLN A 130 10.34 9.77 -1.02
CA GLN A 130 10.28 8.75 -2.07
C GLN A 130 10.03 7.38 -1.42
N LEU A 131 9.36 6.49 -2.14
CA LEU A 131 9.26 5.10 -1.70
C LEU A 131 10.63 4.41 -1.87
N PRO A 132 11.10 3.67 -0.86
CA PRO A 132 12.40 2.99 -0.89
C PRO A 132 12.46 1.90 -1.97
N GLU A 133 13.63 1.72 -2.57
CA GLU A 133 13.84 0.68 -3.59
C GLU A 133 13.70 -0.73 -3.04
N THR A 134 13.82 -0.94 -1.72
CA THR A 134 13.67 -2.27 -1.11
C THR A 134 12.27 -2.87 -1.31
N ILE A 135 11.23 -2.05 -1.46
CA ILE A 135 9.87 -2.52 -1.77
C ILE A 135 9.82 -3.25 -3.13
N ARG A 136 10.73 -2.96 -4.06
CA ARG A 136 10.88 -3.66 -5.34
C ARG A 136 11.05 -5.18 -5.17
N SER A 137 11.69 -5.61 -4.08
CA SER A 137 11.95 -7.03 -3.80
C SER A 137 10.70 -7.82 -3.37
N LEU A 138 9.59 -7.14 -3.05
CA LEU A 138 8.34 -7.73 -2.59
C LEU A 138 7.52 -8.30 -3.75
N THR A 139 8.08 -9.30 -4.42
CA THR A 139 7.51 -9.89 -5.63
C THR A 139 6.14 -10.56 -5.43
N SER A 140 5.78 -10.92 -4.18
CA SER A 140 4.47 -11.49 -3.81
C SER A 140 3.41 -10.45 -3.45
N LEU A 141 3.73 -9.15 -3.53
CA LEU A 141 2.82 -8.10 -3.06
C LEU A 141 1.57 -8.01 -3.95
N GLU A 142 0.40 -8.15 -3.34
CA GLU A 142 -0.90 -8.03 -4.00
C GLU A 142 -1.60 -6.71 -3.67
N ASN A 143 -1.36 -6.13 -2.49
CA ASN A 143 -2.02 -4.90 -2.05
C ASN A 143 -0.99 -3.88 -1.55
N LEU A 144 -1.00 -2.69 -2.15
CA LEU A 144 -0.19 -1.55 -1.73
C LEU A 144 -1.10 -0.37 -1.40
N CYS A 145 -1.03 0.08 -0.15
CA CYS A 145 -1.76 1.25 0.34
C CYS A 145 -0.77 2.31 0.81
N ILE A 146 -0.91 3.53 0.30
CA ILE A 146 -0.12 4.69 0.70
C ILE A 146 -1.10 5.79 1.07
N ASN A 147 -1.03 6.29 2.30
CA ASN A 147 -1.96 7.27 2.83
C ASN A 147 -1.21 8.39 3.56
N ARG A 148 -1.66 9.64 3.37
CA ARG A 148 -1.19 10.82 4.13
C ARG A 148 0.33 11.03 4.15
N CYS A 149 1.06 10.55 3.14
CA CYS A 149 2.48 10.87 2.96
C CYS A 149 2.61 12.24 2.27
N SER A 150 2.71 13.31 3.06
CA SER A 150 2.62 14.69 2.58
C SER A 150 3.79 15.12 1.69
N ASN A 151 4.98 14.59 1.93
CA ASN A 151 6.22 14.93 1.21
C ASN A 151 6.55 13.97 0.06
N LEU A 152 5.74 12.92 -0.15
CA LEU A 152 5.96 11.97 -1.22
C LEU A 152 5.66 12.64 -2.55
N ALA A 153 6.70 12.93 -3.32
CA ALA A 153 6.59 13.75 -4.52
C ALA A 153 6.27 12.95 -5.78
N MET A 154 6.74 11.70 -5.85
CA MET A 154 6.59 10.86 -7.04
C MET A 154 6.47 9.39 -6.67
N MET A 155 5.79 8.66 -7.55
CA MET A 155 5.72 7.21 -7.54
C MET A 155 6.89 6.63 -8.35
N PRO A 156 7.58 5.59 -7.86
CA PRO A 156 8.82 5.10 -8.46
C PRO A 156 8.59 4.16 -9.65
N GLU A 157 9.54 4.12 -10.59
CA GLU A 157 9.46 3.27 -11.79
C GLU A 157 9.54 1.76 -11.51
N TRP A 158 10.07 1.35 -10.35
CA TRP A 158 10.02 -0.07 -9.99
C TRP A 158 8.61 -0.56 -9.64
N LEU A 159 7.63 0.34 -9.49
CA LEU A 159 6.24 -0.03 -9.19
C LEU A 159 5.69 -1.04 -10.20
N GLY A 160 6.05 -0.90 -11.48
CA GLY A 160 5.66 -1.84 -12.55
C GLY A 160 6.24 -3.26 -12.43
N GLU A 161 7.25 -3.47 -11.58
CA GLU A 161 7.84 -4.78 -11.36
C GLU A 161 7.00 -5.67 -10.42
N LEU A 162 6.06 -5.08 -9.68
CA LEU A 162 5.14 -5.79 -8.78
C LEU A 162 4.00 -6.47 -9.57
N ARG A 163 4.35 -7.49 -10.36
CA ARG A 163 3.43 -8.14 -11.34
C ARG A 163 2.19 -8.80 -10.73
N LEU A 164 2.24 -9.12 -9.44
CA LEU A 164 1.12 -9.72 -8.70
C LEU A 164 0.21 -8.67 -8.05
N LEU A 165 0.54 -7.38 -8.15
CA LEU A 165 -0.25 -6.32 -7.53
C LEU A 165 -1.67 -6.30 -8.11
N ARG A 166 -2.66 -6.44 -7.22
CA ARG A 166 -4.10 -6.44 -7.52
C ARG A 166 -4.78 -5.16 -7.08
N SER A 167 -4.32 -4.56 -5.99
CA SER A 167 -4.89 -3.35 -5.42
C SER A 167 -3.81 -2.29 -5.19
N LEU A 168 -4.00 -1.12 -5.79
CA LEU A 168 -3.19 0.06 -5.55
C LEU A 168 -4.08 1.18 -5.00
N SER A 169 -3.76 1.63 -3.79
CA SER A 169 -4.46 2.72 -3.12
C SER A 169 -3.49 3.83 -2.76
N VAL A 170 -3.72 5.05 -3.28
CA VAL A 170 -2.90 6.22 -3.01
C VAL A 170 -3.80 7.36 -2.54
N TYR A 171 -3.64 7.77 -1.29
CA TYR A 171 -4.54 8.68 -0.60
C TYR A 171 -3.80 9.85 0.02
N THR A 172 -4.35 11.05 -0.15
CA THR A 172 -3.91 12.28 0.54
C THR A 172 -2.40 12.56 0.36
N THR A 173 -1.90 12.38 -0.86
CA THR A 173 -0.52 12.68 -1.26
C THR A 173 -0.54 13.90 -2.18
N PRO A 174 -0.45 15.14 -1.64
CA PRO A 174 -0.77 16.35 -2.39
C PRO A 174 0.23 16.69 -3.50
N MET A 175 1.46 16.17 -3.43
CA MET A 175 2.50 16.38 -4.44
C MET A 175 2.39 15.42 -5.63
N ILE A 176 1.81 14.22 -5.44
CA ILE A 176 1.61 13.27 -6.53
C ILE A 176 0.43 13.72 -7.40
N ASP A 177 0.67 13.77 -8.70
CA ASP A 177 -0.34 14.03 -9.72
C ASP A 177 -0.36 12.98 -10.85
N SER A 178 0.59 12.04 -10.83
CA SER A 178 0.82 11.08 -11.91
C SER A 178 1.30 9.72 -11.38
N LEU A 179 1.10 8.69 -12.21
CA LEU A 179 1.65 7.35 -12.02
C LEU A 179 2.85 7.16 -12.96
N PRO A 180 3.87 6.35 -12.58
CA PRO A 180 5.06 6.13 -13.38
C PRO A 180 4.72 5.33 -14.63
N GLN A 181 5.52 5.45 -15.69
CA GLN A 181 5.21 4.80 -16.97
C GLN A 181 5.18 3.27 -16.84
N SER A 182 6.07 2.73 -16.02
CA SER A 182 6.12 1.31 -15.64
C SER A 182 4.80 0.74 -15.12
N THR A 183 3.87 1.55 -14.62
CA THR A 183 2.53 1.12 -14.18
C THR A 183 1.78 0.36 -15.28
N GLU A 184 2.11 0.58 -16.56
CA GLU A 184 1.54 -0.16 -17.69
C GLU A 184 1.77 -1.68 -17.61
N HIS A 185 2.79 -2.12 -16.87
CA HIS A 185 3.12 -3.53 -16.67
C HIS A 185 2.26 -4.22 -15.61
N LEU A 186 1.47 -3.47 -14.83
CA LEU A 186 0.64 -4.00 -13.74
C LEU A 186 -0.67 -4.63 -14.24
N LYS A 187 -0.54 -5.68 -15.06
CA LYS A 187 -1.66 -6.35 -15.73
C LYS A 187 -2.63 -7.06 -14.78
N SER A 188 -2.22 -7.31 -13.54
CA SER A 188 -3.03 -7.97 -12.51
C SER A 188 -3.88 -7.01 -11.67
N ILE A 189 -3.73 -5.69 -11.85
CA ILE A 189 -4.49 -4.70 -11.08
C ILE A 189 -5.98 -4.82 -11.40
N THR A 190 -6.76 -5.01 -10.34
CA THR A 190 -8.22 -5.07 -10.37
C THR A 190 -8.85 -3.89 -9.61
N MET A 191 -8.10 -3.25 -8.72
CA MET A 191 -8.57 -2.14 -7.91
C MET A 191 -7.56 -0.99 -7.92
N LEU A 192 -8.02 0.19 -8.33
CA LEU A 192 -7.25 1.43 -8.28
C LEU A 192 -8.05 2.49 -7.52
N GLN A 193 -7.47 2.98 -6.42
CA GLN A 193 -8.06 4.02 -5.61
C GLN A 193 -7.12 5.21 -5.51
N ILE A 194 -7.58 6.37 -5.97
CA ILE A 194 -6.84 7.63 -5.93
C ILE A 194 -7.68 8.62 -5.12
N SER A 195 -7.12 9.14 -4.02
CA SER A 195 -7.77 10.19 -3.24
C SER A 195 -6.85 11.35 -2.95
N GLY A 196 -7.37 12.58 -3.02
CA GLY A 196 -6.68 13.77 -2.54
C GLY A 196 -5.54 14.26 -3.43
N TRP A 197 -5.50 13.82 -4.70
CA TRP A 197 -4.57 14.35 -5.71
C TRP A 197 -5.07 15.72 -6.19
N ARG A 198 -4.61 16.78 -5.53
CA ARG A 198 -5.16 18.14 -5.70
C ARG A 198 -4.77 18.80 -7.03
N ASN A 199 -3.68 18.36 -7.65
CA ASN A 199 -3.14 18.94 -8.89
C ASN A 199 -3.46 18.11 -10.15
N MET A 200 -4.04 16.92 -9.98
CA MET A 200 -4.37 16.01 -11.10
C MET A 200 -5.54 16.57 -11.92
N LYS A 201 -5.23 17.15 -13.09
CA LYS A 201 -6.24 17.72 -14.00
C LYS A 201 -6.95 16.67 -14.84
N GLN A 202 -6.27 15.58 -15.15
CA GLN A 202 -6.73 14.45 -15.96
C GLN A 202 -6.19 13.16 -15.34
N LEU A 203 -6.85 12.04 -15.60
CA LEU A 203 -6.30 10.74 -15.20
C LEU A 203 -4.99 10.45 -15.95
N PRO A 204 -3.98 9.86 -15.29
CA PRO A 204 -2.76 9.42 -15.96
C PRO A 204 -3.04 8.45 -17.11
N ASP A 205 -2.52 8.73 -18.30
CA ASP A 205 -2.76 7.93 -19.51
C ASP A 205 -2.29 6.48 -19.37
N VAL A 206 -1.33 6.21 -18.50
CA VAL A 206 -0.84 4.85 -18.23
C VAL A 206 -1.96 3.91 -17.74
N ILE A 207 -3.01 4.45 -17.11
CA ILE A 207 -4.18 3.68 -16.63
C ILE A 207 -4.93 3.02 -17.80
N GLN A 208 -4.84 3.54 -19.03
CA GLN A 208 -5.48 2.95 -20.21
C GLN A 208 -5.01 1.50 -20.49
N HIS A 209 -3.85 1.11 -19.97
CA HIS A 209 -3.25 -0.21 -20.17
C HIS A 209 -3.64 -1.25 -19.10
N LEU A 210 -4.44 -0.86 -18.10
CA LEU A 210 -4.87 -1.70 -16.98
C LEU A 210 -6.17 -2.45 -17.31
N PHE A 211 -6.13 -3.33 -18.29
CA PHE A 211 -7.32 -4.01 -18.84
C PHE A 211 -8.08 -4.90 -17.84
N SER A 212 -7.43 -5.32 -16.74
CA SER A 212 -8.03 -6.13 -15.67
C SER A 212 -8.73 -5.29 -14.60
N LEU A 213 -8.71 -3.96 -14.71
CA LEU A 213 -9.25 -3.05 -13.71
C LEU A 213 -10.76 -3.22 -13.58
N GLU A 214 -11.22 -3.64 -12.39
CA GLU A 214 -12.64 -3.85 -12.08
C GLU A 214 -13.23 -2.69 -11.27
N LEU A 215 -12.42 -2.02 -10.44
CA LEU A 215 -12.84 -0.92 -9.58
C LEU A 215 -11.92 0.28 -9.76
N LEU A 216 -12.51 1.41 -10.17
CA LEU A 216 -11.87 2.72 -10.16
C LEU A 216 -12.55 3.63 -9.13
N ASN A 217 -11.81 4.07 -8.12
CA ASN A 217 -12.29 5.01 -7.11
C ASN A 217 -11.46 6.31 -7.15
N LEU A 218 -12.14 7.42 -7.39
CA LEU A 218 -11.57 8.76 -7.42
C LEU A 218 -12.24 9.62 -6.36
N ALA A 219 -11.48 10.06 -5.36
CA ALA A 219 -12.01 10.86 -4.26
C ALA A 219 -11.20 12.14 -4.05
N ASN A 220 -11.85 13.26 -3.72
CA ASN A 220 -11.18 14.52 -3.38
C ASN A 220 -10.14 15.00 -4.43
N CYS A 221 -10.34 14.67 -5.71
CA CYS A 221 -9.51 15.14 -6.82
C CYS A 221 -10.08 16.46 -7.34
N SER A 222 -9.85 17.55 -6.62
CA SER A 222 -10.51 18.84 -6.85
C SER A 222 -10.17 19.51 -8.19
N ALA A 223 -9.00 19.21 -8.78
CA ALA A 223 -8.58 19.76 -10.07
C ALA A 223 -8.96 18.88 -11.27
N LEU A 224 -9.49 17.68 -11.05
CA LEU A 224 -9.86 16.76 -12.13
C LEU A 224 -11.04 17.34 -12.90
N THR A 225 -10.82 17.76 -14.15
CA THR A 225 -11.84 18.42 -14.97
C THR A 225 -12.55 17.46 -15.92
N VAL A 226 -11.86 16.42 -16.38
CA VAL A 226 -12.37 15.48 -17.37
C VAL A 226 -11.85 14.07 -17.11
N LEU A 227 -12.70 13.07 -17.33
CA LEU A 227 -12.27 11.69 -17.47
C LEU A 227 -12.01 11.40 -18.96
N PRO A 228 -10.88 10.79 -19.33
CA PRO A 228 -10.49 10.60 -20.72
C PRO A 228 -11.36 9.54 -21.43
N GLU A 229 -11.50 9.69 -22.76
CA GLU A 229 -12.31 8.79 -23.59
C GLU A 229 -11.78 7.35 -23.63
N TRP A 230 -10.51 7.12 -23.32
CA TRP A 230 -9.98 5.75 -23.24
C TRP A 230 -10.59 4.95 -22.07
N ILE A 231 -11.30 5.58 -21.11
CA ILE A 231 -11.94 4.84 -20.00
C ILE A 231 -12.90 3.77 -20.51
N GLY A 232 -13.58 4.00 -21.63
CA GLY A 232 -14.48 3.03 -22.26
C GLY A 232 -13.78 1.82 -22.89
N GLN A 233 -12.44 1.78 -22.90
CA GLN A 233 -11.65 0.62 -23.33
C GLN A 233 -11.41 -0.37 -22.18
N LEU A 234 -11.63 0.04 -20.93
CA LEU A 234 -11.45 -0.79 -19.74
C LEU A 234 -12.65 -1.73 -19.55
N SER A 235 -12.74 -2.74 -20.41
CA SER A 235 -13.89 -3.65 -20.52
C SER A 235 -14.17 -4.49 -19.27
N ALA A 236 -13.19 -4.63 -18.36
CA ALA A 236 -13.36 -5.32 -17.08
C ALA A 236 -13.99 -4.43 -15.99
N LEU A 237 -14.12 -3.11 -16.19
CA LEU A 237 -14.65 -2.21 -15.16
C LEU A 237 -16.07 -2.60 -14.75
N ARG A 238 -16.23 -2.86 -13.45
CA ARG A 238 -17.50 -3.21 -12.80
C ARG A 238 -18.01 -2.09 -11.90
N ARG A 239 -17.11 -1.28 -11.33
CA ARG A 239 -17.46 -0.22 -10.39
C ARG A 239 -16.65 1.04 -10.66
N ILE A 240 -17.35 2.17 -10.75
CA ILE A 240 -16.75 3.50 -10.79
C ILE A 240 -17.33 4.33 -9.64
N TRP A 241 -16.46 4.78 -8.75
CA TRP A 241 -16.81 5.66 -7.64
C TRP A 241 -16.09 6.99 -7.79
N ILE A 242 -16.86 8.08 -7.77
CA ILE A 242 -16.34 9.45 -7.90
C ILE A 242 -16.92 10.27 -6.76
N GLN A 243 -16.05 10.80 -5.90
CA GLN A 243 -16.47 11.56 -4.73
C GLN A 243 -15.68 12.87 -4.59
N HIS A 244 -16.34 13.98 -4.29
CA HIS A 244 -15.69 15.28 -4.04
C HIS A 244 -14.76 15.75 -5.18
N CYS A 245 -15.08 15.42 -6.43
CA CYS A 245 -14.38 15.92 -7.63
C CYS A 245 -15.18 17.11 -8.20
N SER A 246 -15.05 18.27 -7.58
CA SER A 246 -15.91 19.43 -7.86
C SER A 246 -15.73 20.04 -9.24
N ALA A 247 -14.54 19.94 -9.84
CA ALA A 247 -14.23 20.47 -11.18
C ALA A 247 -14.64 19.50 -12.31
N LEU A 248 -15.02 18.27 -11.98
CA LEU A 248 -15.42 17.28 -12.98
C LEU A 248 -16.86 17.57 -13.41
N GLU A 249 -17.01 18.09 -14.63
CA GLU A 249 -18.31 18.54 -15.12
C GLU A 249 -19.08 17.47 -15.89
N CYS A 250 -18.40 16.60 -16.63
CA CYS A 250 -19.00 15.55 -17.45
C CYS A 250 -18.20 14.24 -17.37
N LEU A 251 -18.88 13.13 -17.67
CA LEU A 251 -18.27 11.85 -18.00
C LEU A 251 -18.07 11.76 -19.53
N PRO A 252 -17.04 11.05 -20.01
CA PRO A 252 -16.79 10.83 -21.43
C PRO A 252 -17.92 10.04 -22.08
N GLN A 253 -18.09 10.21 -23.39
CA GLN A 253 -19.11 9.48 -24.14
C GLN A 253 -18.83 7.97 -24.14
N SER A 254 -17.55 7.59 -24.12
CA SER A 254 -17.12 6.20 -24.05
C SER A 254 -17.59 5.43 -22.81
N ILE A 255 -18.14 6.10 -21.79
CA ILE A 255 -18.78 5.42 -20.64
C ILE A 255 -19.86 4.43 -21.08
N GLN A 256 -20.54 4.69 -22.21
CA GLN A 256 -21.53 3.79 -22.80
C GLN A 256 -20.96 2.45 -23.28
N ARG A 257 -19.64 2.38 -23.52
CA ARG A 257 -18.96 1.17 -23.96
C ARG A 257 -18.67 0.21 -22.81
N LEU A 258 -18.79 0.67 -21.56
CA LEU A 258 -18.55 -0.12 -20.35
C LEU A 258 -19.73 -1.05 -20.03
N THR A 259 -19.95 -2.02 -20.91
CA THR A 259 -21.07 -2.98 -20.82
C THR A 259 -21.01 -3.89 -19.60
N ALA A 260 -19.83 -4.07 -18.99
CA ALA A 260 -19.65 -4.83 -17.75
C ALA A 260 -19.90 -4.00 -16.46
N LEU A 261 -20.09 -2.68 -16.59
CA LEU A 261 -20.23 -1.76 -15.46
C LEU A 261 -21.54 -2.01 -14.73
N ARG A 262 -21.43 -2.34 -13.44
CA ARG A 262 -22.57 -2.68 -12.58
C ARG A 262 -22.96 -1.53 -11.67
N GLU A 263 -21.98 -0.71 -11.28
CA GLU A 263 -22.14 0.29 -10.24
C GLU A 263 -21.44 1.59 -10.61
N LEU A 264 -22.20 2.68 -10.58
CA LEU A 264 -21.70 4.05 -10.70
C LEU A 264 -22.17 4.85 -9.49
N LYS A 265 -21.23 5.23 -8.62
CA LYS A 265 -21.49 6.13 -7.49
C LYS A 265 -20.84 7.47 -7.73
N ILE A 266 -21.64 8.53 -7.71
CA ILE A 266 -21.19 9.90 -7.81
C ILE A 266 -21.70 10.63 -6.58
N SER A 267 -20.81 11.17 -5.77
CA SER A 267 -21.21 11.90 -4.56
C SER A 267 -20.44 13.22 -4.48
N TRP A 268 -21.13 14.31 -4.17
CA TRP A 268 -20.49 15.61 -3.95
C TRP A 268 -19.75 16.17 -5.18
N CYS A 269 -20.20 15.82 -6.40
CA CYS A 269 -19.69 16.35 -7.67
C CYS A 269 -20.78 17.22 -8.32
N ARG A 270 -20.72 18.54 -8.14
CA ARG A 270 -21.81 19.47 -8.54
C ARG A 270 -22.12 19.41 -10.04
N GLY A 271 -21.09 19.40 -10.89
CA GLY A 271 -21.24 19.30 -12.35
C GLY A 271 -21.92 18.00 -12.77
N LEU A 272 -21.38 16.86 -12.33
CA LEU A 272 -21.96 15.56 -12.61
C LEU A 272 -23.38 15.39 -12.06
N TYR A 273 -23.65 15.84 -10.83
CA TYR A 273 -24.98 15.74 -10.22
C TYR A 273 -26.06 16.38 -11.10
N ARG A 274 -25.79 17.57 -11.65
CA ARG A 274 -26.74 18.29 -12.52
C ARG A 274 -26.96 17.56 -13.85
N ARG A 275 -25.90 17.06 -14.47
CA ARG A 275 -25.95 16.46 -15.82
C ARG A 275 -26.50 15.04 -15.84
N TYR A 276 -26.26 14.28 -14.78
CA TYR A 276 -26.59 12.86 -14.68
C TYR A 276 -27.71 12.58 -13.68
N LYS A 277 -28.47 13.59 -13.25
CA LYS A 277 -29.63 13.39 -12.37
C LYS A 277 -30.61 12.39 -12.98
N ARG A 278 -30.99 11.35 -12.22
CA ARG A 278 -31.85 10.25 -12.69
C ARG A 278 -33.13 10.75 -13.36
N GLY A 279 -33.30 10.42 -14.64
CA GLY A 279 -34.49 10.75 -15.44
C GLY A 279 -34.68 12.23 -15.81
N LEU A 280 -33.79 13.13 -15.37
CA LEU A 280 -33.93 14.58 -15.54
C LEU A 280 -32.70 15.23 -16.16
N GLY A 281 -31.52 14.67 -15.92
CA GLY A 281 -30.27 15.19 -16.43
C GLY A 281 -30.13 14.98 -17.94
N PRO A 282 -29.58 15.95 -18.69
CA PRO A 282 -29.42 15.86 -20.14
C PRO A 282 -28.62 14.63 -20.57
N ASP A 283 -27.67 14.19 -19.74
CA ASP A 283 -26.75 13.09 -20.06
C ASP A 283 -27.11 11.78 -19.35
N TRP A 284 -28.28 11.70 -18.71
CA TRP A 284 -28.74 10.47 -18.06
C TRP A 284 -28.72 9.26 -19.00
N HIS A 285 -29.04 9.48 -20.28
CA HIS A 285 -29.03 8.44 -21.31
C HIS A 285 -27.65 7.75 -21.45
N LEU A 286 -26.53 8.45 -21.19
CA LEU A 286 -25.19 7.88 -21.25
C LEU A 286 -24.95 6.78 -20.20
N ILE A 287 -25.57 6.91 -19.03
CA ILE A 287 -25.34 6.01 -17.88
C ILE A 287 -26.56 5.14 -17.55
N SER A 288 -27.66 5.32 -18.27
CA SER A 288 -28.92 4.61 -18.03
C SER A 288 -28.84 3.08 -18.20
N HIS A 289 -27.81 2.58 -18.89
CA HIS A 289 -27.53 1.16 -19.07
C HIS A 289 -26.93 0.50 -17.81
N ILE A 290 -26.46 1.29 -16.83
CA ILE A 290 -25.79 0.79 -15.63
C ILE A 290 -26.86 0.38 -14.58
N PRO A 291 -26.79 -0.85 -14.02
CA PRO A 291 -27.77 -1.35 -13.06
C PRO A 291 -27.92 -0.55 -11.75
N ASP A 292 -26.82 -0.24 -11.06
CA ASP A 292 -26.82 0.52 -9.80
C ASP A 292 -26.16 1.89 -10.00
N VAL A 293 -26.98 2.93 -10.15
CA VAL A 293 -26.52 4.32 -10.30
C VAL A 293 -26.98 5.13 -9.09
N ARG A 294 -26.03 5.64 -8.32
CA ARG A 294 -26.28 6.52 -7.17
C ARG A 294 -25.58 7.85 -7.37
N ILE A 295 -26.37 8.92 -7.37
CA ILE A 295 -25.88 10.26 -7.67
C ILE A 295 -26.41 11.21 -6.60
N ASP A 296 -25.55 11.52 -5.64
CA ASP A 296 -25.87 12.35 -4.48
C ASP A 296 -25.16 13.71 -4.58
N GLY A 297 -25.88 14.78 -4.30
CA GLY A 297 -25.33 16.13 -4.28
C GLY A 297 -26.06 17.01 -3.27
N ARG A 298 -25.32 17.77 -2.46
CA ARG A 298 -25.90 18.93 -1.77
C ARG A 298 -26.00 20.09 -2.76
N LEU A 299 -27.23 20.58 -2.93
CA LEU A 299 -27.52 21.92 -3.43
C LEU A 299 -27.46 22.84 -2.21
N GLU A 300 -26.24 23.24 -1.81
CA GLU A 300 -26.05 24.40 -0.92
C GLU A 300 -25.45 25.54 -1.74
#